data_AF-A0A2H0SDJ4-F1
#
_entry.id   AF-A0A2H0SDJ4-F1
#
_cell.length_a   1.000
_cell.length_b   1.000
_cell.length_c   1.000
_cell.angle_alpha   90.00
_cell.angle_beta   90.00
_cell.angle_gamma   90.00
#
_symmetry.space_group_name_H-M   'P 1'
#
loop_
_entity.id
_entity.type
_entity.pdbx_description
1 polymer ?
#
loop_
_entity_poly.entity_id
_entity_poly.type
_entity_poly.pdbx_seq_one_letter_code
_entity_poly.pdbx_strand_id
1 'polypeptide(L)'
;MFRKTKKLDKSDLDELQARMQMINQYKLVVQALEAQKDLWLINKYFKYGLDMSSEYTFDLGTGKISQVTANKTGGQKGGVS
;
A
#
# COMPACT_ATOMS: atom_id res chain seq x y z
N MET A 1 46.51 1.37 -16.10
CA MET A 1 46.07 0.97 -14.74
C MET A 1 44.79 0.17 -14.87
N PHE A 2 44.85 -1.16 -14.81
CA PHE A 2 43.65 -2.00 -14.84
C PHE A 2 42.97 -1.94 -13.47
N ARG A 3 41.74 -1.40 -13.40
CA ARG A 3 40.91 -1.49 -12.18
C ARG A 3 40.67 -2.97 -11.91
N LYS A 4 41.31 -3.53 -10.87
CA LYS A 4 40.99 -4.87 -10.37
C LYS A 4 39.56 -4.86 -9.86
N THR A 5 38.62 -5.33 -10.67
CA THR A 5 37.27 -5.69 -10.19
C THR A 5 37.44 -6.84 -9.22
N LYS A 6 37.31 -6.54 -7.92
CA LYS A 6 37.21 -7.59 -6.89
C LYS A 6 35.86 -8.26 -7.08
N LYS A 7 35.87 -9.58 -7.30
CA LYS A 7 34.66 -10.40 -7.34
C LYS A 7 34.33 -10.84 -5.92
N LEU A 8 33.04 -10.98 -5.62
CA LEU A 8 32.59 -11.68 -4.41
C LEU A 8 33.04 -13.14 -4.48
N ASP A 9 33.37 -13.72 -3.33
CA ASP A 9 33.56 -15.15 -3.25
C ASP A 9 32.22 -15.89 -3.34
N LYS A 10 32.29 -17.20 -3.54
CA LYS A 10 31.11 -18.02 -3.79
C LYS A 10 30.18 -18.05 -2.57
N SER A 11 30.72 -18.10 -1.36
CA SER A 11 29.94 -18.09 -0.12
C SER A 11 29.11 -16.83 0.03
N ASP A 12 29.73 -15.67 -0.21
CA ASP A 12 29.04 -14.38 -0.14
C ASP A 12 27.93 -14.27 -1.19
N LEU A 13 28.16 -14.80 -2.40
CA LEU A 13 27.16 -14.83 -3.47
C LEU A 13 25.98 -15.74 -3.13
N ASP A 14 26.25 -16.93 -2.58
CA ASP A 14 25.21 -17.89 -2.19
C ASP A 14 24.35 -17.31 -1.04
N GLU A 15 24.97 -16.65 -0.06
CA GLU A 15 24.25 -15.97 1.01
C GLU A 15 23.40 -14.81 0.48
N LEU A 16 23.94 -13.98 -0.42
CA LEU A 16 23.20 -12.89 -1.03
C LEU A 16 21.98 -13.40 -1.81
N GLN A 17 22.13 -14.50 -2.55
CA GLN A 17 21.03 -15.12 -3.28
C GLN A 17 19.95 -15.66 -2.34
N ALA A 18 20.33 -16.31 -1.23
CA ALA A 18 19.38 -16.77 -0.22
C ALA A 18 18.60 -15.60 0.40
N ARG A 19 19.27 -14.50 0.72
CA ARG A 19 18.64 -13.27 1.23
C ARG A 19 17.66 -12.68 0.21
N MET A 20 18.02 -12.65 -1.07
CA MET A 20 17.12 -12.19 -2.14
C MET A 20 15.87 -13.07 -2.28
N GLN A 21 16.03 -14.40 -2.21
CA GLN A 21 14.91 -15.33 -2.24
C GLN A 21 13.95 -15.10 -1.06
N MET A 22 14.50 -14.91 0.14
CA MET A 22 13.72 -14.61 1.34
C MET A 22 12.94 -13.29 1.20
N ILE A 23 13.57 -12.23 0.70
CA ILE A 23 12.89 -10.95 0.43
C ILE A 23 11.73 -11.15 -0.56
N ASN A 24 11.95 -11.92 -1.62
CA ASN A 24 10.90 -12.17 -2.61
C ASN A 24 9.72 -12.94 -2.02
N GLN A 25 9.98 -13.93 -1.16
CA GLN A 25 8.91 -14.63 -0.45
C GLN A 25 8.11 -13.67 0.44
N TYR A 26 8.76 -12.82 1.22
CA TYR A 26 8.05 -11.84 2.05
C TYR A 26 7.23 -10.85 1.22
N LYS A 27 7.72 -10.41 0.06
CA LYS A 27 6.94 -9.56 -0.85
C LYS A 27 5.64 -10.23 -1.30
N LEU A 28 5.71 -11.50 -1.70
CA LEU A 28 4.52 -12.25 -2.12
C LEU A 28 3.53 -12.41 -0.97
N VAL A 29 4.03 -12.67 0.25
CA VAL A 29 3.19 -12.76 1.45
C VAL A 29 2.50 -11.42 1.75
N VAL A 30 3.24 -10.31 1.70
CA VAL A 30 2.67 -8.97 1.90
C VAL A 30 1.57 -8.68 0.88
N GLN A 31 1.81 -8.94 -0.41
CA GLN A 31 0.81 -8.74 -1.47
C GLN A 31 -0.45 -9.59 -1.24
N ALA A 32 -0.29 -10.85 -0.82
CA ALA A 32 -1.42 -11.72 -0.53
C ALA A 32 -2.26 -11.20 0.66
N LEU A 33 -1.60 -10.70 1.71
CA LEU A 33 -2.27 -10.12 2.87
C LEU A 33 -2.97 -8.80 2.54
N GLU A 34 -2.38 -7.96 1.69
CA GLU A 34 -3.01 -6.75 1.18
C GLU A 34 -4.29 -7.06 0.41
N ALA A 35 -4.24 -8.02 -0.53
CA ALA A 35 -5.41 -8.46 -1.27
C ALA A 35 -6.50 -9.06 -0.35
N GLN A 36 -6.10 -9.85 0.66
CA GLN A 36 -7.04 -10.39 1.65
C GLN A 36 -7.72 -9.29 2.46
N LYS A 37 -6.96 -8.27 2.90
CA LYS A 37 -7.49 -7.10 3.59
C LYS A 37 -8.52 -6.37 2.73
N ASP A 38 -8.21 -6.14 1.45
CA ASP A 38 -9.10 -5.42 0.54
C ASP A 38 -10.39 -6.19 0.27
N LEU A 39 -10.31 -7.50 0.05
CA LEU A 39 -11.48 -8.36 -0.09
C LEU A 39 -12.34 -8.37 1.19
N TRP A 40 -11.70 -8.41 2.36
CA TRP A 40 -12.43 -8.31 3.63
C TRP A 40 -13.17 -6.98 3.73
N LEU A 41 -12.51 -5.86 3.39
CA LEU A 41 -13.13 -4.53 3.40
C LEU A 41 -14.31 -4.48 2.43
N ILE A 42 -14.15 -4.87 1.17
CA ILE A 42 -15.23 -4.89 0.17
C ILE A 42 -16.47 -5.62 0.70
N ASN A 43 -16.28 -6.79 1.30
CA ASN A 43 -17.38 -7.56 1.89
C ASN A 43 -18.06 -6.83 3.07
N LYS A 44 -17.34 -5.97 3.80
CA LYS A 44 -17.93 -5.13 4.85
C LYS A 44 -18.69 -3.94 4.28
N TYR A 45 -18.26 -3.35 3.17
CA TYR A 45 -18.97 -2.20 2.58
C TYR A 45 -20.43 -2.56 2.29
N PHE A 46 -20.67 -3.70 1.63
CA PHE A 46 -22.02 -4.21 1.41
C PHE A 46 -22.80 -4.43 2.72
N LYS A 47 -22.15 -5.02 3.74
CA LYS A 47 -22.79 -5.27 5.04
C LYS A 47 -23.27 -3.99 5.72
N TYR A 48 -22.56 -2.88 5.54
CA TYR A 48 -22.85 -1.59 6.18
C TYR A 48 -23.53 -0.57 5.24
N GLY A 49 -23.90 -0.98 4.02
CA GLY A 49 -24.53 -0.09 3.04
C GLY A 49 -23.62 1.03 2.55
N LEU A 50 -22.31 0.82 2.57
CA LEU A 50 -21.32 1.79 2.07
C LEU A 50 -21.21 1.69 0.55
N ASP A 51 -21.09 2.83 -0.11
CA ASP A 51 -20.92 2.91 -1.56
C ASP A 51 -19.45 2.63 -1.94
N MET A 52 -19.21 1.60 -2.75
CA MET A 52 -17.85 1.24 -3.19
C MET A 52 -17.15 2.35 -4.00
N SER A 53 -17.91 3.31 -4.56
CA SER A 53 -17.34 4.45 -5.29
C SER A 53 -16.88 5.61 -4.40
N SER A 54 -17.23 5.55 -3.11
CA SER A 54 -16.86 6.55 -2.11
C SER A 54 -15.64 6.12 -1.30
N GLU A 55 -14.82 7.10 -0.91
CA GLU A 55 -13.68 6.87 -0.03
C GLU A 55 -14.11 6.98 1.45
N TYR A 56 -13.69 6.03 2.28
CA TYR A 56 -14.00 5.98 3.71
C TYR A 56 -12.75 5.77 4.55
N THR A 57 -12.74 6.38 5.73
CA THR A 57 -11.77 6.08 6.79
C THR A 57 -12.41 5.23 7.89
N PHE A 58 -11.61 4.32 8.43
CA PHE A 58 -12.01 3.41 9.50
C PHE A 58 -11.13 3.69 10.71
N ASP A 59 -11.74 4.12 11.81
CA ASP A 59 -11.06 4.17 13.10
C ASP A 59 -11.02 2.76 13.69
N LEU A 60 -9.82 2.18 13.78
CA LEU A 60 -9.64 0.81 14.28
C LEU A 60 -9.81 0.69 15.80
N GLY A 61 -9.72 1.79 16.54
CA GLY A 61 -9.92 1.82 17.99
C GLY A 61 -11.39 1.94 18.37
N THR A 62 -12.16 2.74 17.64
CA THR A 62 -13.59 2.99 17.94
C THR A 62 -14.56 2.26 17.01
N GLY A 63 -14.08 1.74 15.88
CA GLY A 63 -14.92 1.16 14.82
C GLY A 63 -15.70 2.18 14.00
N LYS A 64 -15.47 3.49 14.22
CA LYS A 64 -16.17 4.56 13.51
C LYS A 64 -15.77 4.57 12.03
N ILE A 65 -16.78 4.60 11.17
CA ILE A 65 -16.64 4.73 9.72
C ILE A 65 -17.02 6.17 9.34
N SER A 66 -16.12 6.87 8.66
CA SER A 66 -16.37 8.24 8.19
C SER A 66 -16.17 8.30 6.68
N GLN A 67 -17.12 8.86 5.95
CA GLN A 67 -16.92 9.15 4.53
C GLN A 67 -15.93 10.30 4.40
N VAL A 68 -14.94 10.14 3.53
CA VAL A 68 -14.05 11.24 3.14
C VAL A 68 -14.86 12.12 2.20
N THR A 69 -15.53 13.12 2.75
CA THR A 69 -16.05 14.20 1.93
C THR A 69 -14.84 14.93 1.35
N ALA A 70 -14.63 14.81 0.04
CA ALA A 70 -13.74 15.71 -0.66
C ALA A 70 -14.25 17.13 -0.41
N ASN A 71 -13.68 17.83 0.56
CA ASN A 71 -13.88 19.26 0.70
C ASN A 71 -13.38 19.86 -0.61
N LYS A 72 -14.32 20.19 -1.50
CA LYS A 72 -14.08 21.18 -2.53
C LYS A 72 -13.73 22.45 -1.78
N THR A 73 -12.45 22.73 -1.62
CA THR A 73 -11.96 24.07 -1.30
C THR A 73 -12.31 24.95 -2.50
N GLY A 74 -13.56 25.42 -2.52
CA GLY A 74 -14.02 26.45 -3.44
C GLY A 74 -13.40 27.78 -3.02
N GLY A 75 -12.48 28.28 -3.83
CA GLY A 75 -12.01 29.66 -3.78
C GLY A 75 -12.51 30.41 -5.02
N GLN A 76 -13.76 30.86 -5.00
CA GLN A 76 -14.29 31.85 -5.93
C GLN A 76 -14.33 33.20 -5.19
N LYS A 77 -13.44 34.13 -5.57
CA LYS A 77 -13.48 35.59 -5.38
C LYS A 77 -12.51 36.17 -6.42
N GLY A 78 -12.85 37.07 -7.33
CA GLY A 78 -14.08 37.77 -7.68
C GLY A 78 -13.84 38.45 -9.03
N GLY A 79 -14.91 38.76 -9.76
CA GLY A 79 -14.80 39.57 -10.98
C GLY A 79 -14.51 41.03 -10.65
N VAL A 80 -13.79 41.72 -11.54
CA VAL A 80 -14.04 43.13 -11.90
C VAL A 80 -13.63 43.30 -13.36
N SER A 81 -14.61 43.78 -14.13
CA SER A 81 -14.59 44.59 -15.38
C SER A 81 -13.43 44.48 -16.36
#